data_AF-A0A7J9R9J9-F1
#
_entry.id   AF-A0A7J9R9J9-F1
#
_cell.length_a   1.000
_cell.length_b   1.000
_cell.length_c   1.000
_cell.angle_alpha   90.00
_cell.angle_beta   90.00
_cell.angle_gamma   90.00
#
_symmetry.space_group_name_H-M   'P 1'
#
loop_
_entity.id
_entity.type
_entity.pdbx_description
1 polymer ?
#
loop_
_entity_poly.entity_id
_entity_poly.type
_entity_poly.pdbx_seq_one_letter_code
_entity_poly.pdbx_strand_id
1 'polypeptide(L)'
;MYESLKLSIQSLQKSKYGKGNKKKLSAIMHALNRANSIFNLDKQNQTNPESIKQISFRNVSSEEQVPRILDEFMDDFEKECLEKDNGNAKNYSLFSVTSYKIIRTLDSGKRRGLLSAHALNRLNKMFVKHPVKYSKQAIRDPLGLAFVITELAIDIEKNLSIPYEFDQTILDQMMPLLQRYYVQYDDTVRTILEEFSSMPKFKLVIEIGEKHKELIEKFLDYSIARLPLETRIKKAKSILEKIIAEEVDSVALGYYENLKLTFSDETLRPHLSKIAKEMPKTNRRFANTILEEVSAL
;
A
#
# COMPACT_ATOMS: atom_id res chain seq x y z
N MET A 1 -0.16 22.18 -14.62
CA MET A 1 0.16 22.47 -13.21
C MET A 1 1.34 21.61 -12.78
N TYR A 2 1.36 20.32 -13.11
CA TYR A 2 2.51 19.45 -12.86
C TYR A 2 3.86 19.94 -13.43
N GLU A 3 3.87 20.39 -14.69
CA GLU A 3 5.09 20.99 -15.28
C GLU A 3 5.48 22.32 -14.61
N SER A 4 4.50 23.08 -14.09
CA SER A 4 4.79 24.28 -13.29
C SER A 4 5.54 23.92 -12.01
N LEU A 5 5.10 22.87 -11.30
CA LEU A 5 5.79 22.38 -10.11
C LEU A 5 7.24 22.00 -10.41
N LYS A 6 7.47 21.26 -11.50
CA LYS A 6 8.83 20.88 -11.92
C LYS A 6 9.69 22.12 -12.24
N LEU A 7 9.18 23.06 -13.02
CA LEU A 7 9.90 24.29 -13.34
C LEU A 7 10.19 25.12 -12.09
N SER A 8 9.25 25.22 -11.16
CA SER A 8 9.43 25.91 -9.89
C SER A 8 10.51 25.27 -9.02
N ILE A 9 10.59 23.94 -8.96
CA ILE A 9 11.65 23.23 -8.23
C ILE A 9 13.01 23.48 -8.88
N GLN A 10 13.10 23.46 -10.22
CA GLN A 10 14.34 23.78 -10.94
C GLN A 10 14.81 25.21 -10.66
N SER A 11 13.88 26.17 -10.67
CA SER A 11 14.15 27.57 -10.31
C SER A 11 14.62 27.68 -8.85
N LEU A 12 13.93 27.00 -7.93
CA LEU A 12 14.28 26.97 -6.50
C LEU A 12 15.69 26.43 -6.26
N GLN A 13 16.09 25.35 -6.95
CA GLN A 13 17.45 24.77 -6.87
C GLN A 13 18.55 25.76 -7.27
N LYS A 14 18.29 26.63 -8.26
CA LYS A 14 19.23 27.65 -8.74
C LYS A 14 19.23 28.91 -7.87
N SER A 15 18.18 29.13 -7.07
CA SER A 15 18.00 30.33 -6.27
C SER A 15 18.74 30.29 -4.92
N LYS A 16 18.91 31.46 -4.29
CA LYS A 16 19.41 31.59 -2.91
C LYS A 16 18.52 30.87 -1.88
N TYR A 17 17.21 30.78 -2.15
CA TYR A 17 16.22 30.18 -1.26
C TYR A 17 16.33 28.65 -1.17
N GLY A 18 16.96 28.00 -2.16
CA GLY A 18 17.17 26.55 -2.18
C GLY A 18 18.50 26.08 -1.57
N LYS A 19 19.38 27.00 -1.12
CA LYS A 19 20.78 26.69 -0.75
C LYS A 19 20.91 25.58 0.31
N GLY A 20 19.98 25.48 1.26
CA GLY A 20 19.96 24.43 2.29
C GLY A 20 19.33 23.10 1.88
N ASN A 21 18.58 23.05 0.78
CA ASN A 21 17.78 21.89 0.37
C ASN A 21 18.16 21.30 -0.98
N LYS A 22 19.24 21.75 -1.62
CA LYS A 22 19.59 21.34 -3.00
C LYS A 22 19.58 19.82 -3.22
N LYS A 23 20.11 19.03 -2.27
CA LYS A 23 20.09 17.56 -2.32
C LYS A 23 18.65 17.01 -2.27
N LYS A 24 17.85 17.49 -1.30
CA LYS A 24 16.42 17.11 -1.14
C LYS A 24 15.64 17.44 -2.41
N LEU A 25 15.77 18.66 -2.94
CA LEU A 25 15.11 19.10 -4.18
C LEU A 25 15.52 18.27 -5.40
N SER A 26 16.78 17.83 -5.49
CA SER A 26 17.24 16.97 -6.58
C SER A 26 16.61 15.58 -6.51
N ALA A 27 16.53 15.00 -5.31
CA ALA A 27 15.85 13.72 -5.09
C ALA A 27 14.35 13.82 -5.42
N ILE A 28 13.69 14.90 -5.01
CA ILE A 28 12.30 15.21 -5.36
C ILE A 28 12.13 15.29 -6.87
N MET A 29 12.98 16.06 -7.57
CA MET A 29 12.92 16.19 -9.03
C MET A 29 13.06 14.82 -9.72
N HIS A 30 13.96 13.96 -9.25
CA HIS A 30 14.09 12.61 -9.77
C HIS A 30 12.84 11.75 -9.52
N ALA A 31 12.19 11.88 -8.36
CA ALA A 31 10.94 11.19 -8.07
C ALA A 31 9.82 11.67 -9.01
N LEU A 32 9.65 13.00 -9.15
CA LEU A 32 8.69 13.60 -10.06
C LEU A 32 8.92 13.14 -11.51
N ASN A 33 10.15 13.21 -12.03
CA ASN A 33 10.43 12.77 -13.39
C ASN A 33 9.99 11.31 -13.69
N ARG A 34 9.96 10.42 -12.69
CA ARG A 34 9.42 9.06 -12.85
C ARG A 34 7.89 9.01 -12.85
N ALA A 35 7.23 9.93 -12.13
CA ALA A 35 5.78 10.07 -12.10
C ALA A 35 5.20 10.78 -13.33
N ASN A 36 6.06 11.30 -14.22
CA ASN A 36 5.65 12.09 -15.38
C ASN A 36 4.62 11.36 -16.27
N SER A 37 4.66 10.03 -16.35
CA SER A 37 3.68 9.24 -17.12
C SER A 37 2.25 9.32 -16.59
N ILE A 38 2.04 9.75 -15.34
CA ILE A 38 0.70 9.97 -14.77
C ILE A 38 0.02 11.19 -15.43
N PHE A 39 0.79 12.25 -15.69
CA PHE A 39 0.28 13.57 -16.05
C PHE A 39 0.25 13.82 -17.57
N ASN A 40 1.03 13.06 -18.34
CA ASN A 40 1.09 13.16 -19.80
C ASN A 40 -0.04 12.38 -20.49
N LEU A 41 -1.29 12.73 -20.18
CA LEU A 41 -2.47 12.06 -20.74
C LEU A 41 -2.72 12.45 -22.21
N ASP A 42 -2.34 13.67 -22.61
CA ASP A 42 -2.46 14.15 -23.99
C ASP A 42 -1.15 14.82 -24.40
N LYS A 43 -0.41 14.20 -25.34
CA LYS A 43 0.84 14.75 -25.90
C LYS A 43 0.65 16.02 -26.76
N GLN A 44 -0.56 16.58 -26.84
CA GLN A 44 -0.92 17.52 -27.92
C GLN A 44 -0.79 19.01 -27.60
N ASN A 45 -0.51 19.42 -26.37
CA ASN A 45 -0.24 20.83 -26.07
C ASN A 45 1.18 21.00 -25.54
N GLN A 46 2.13 21.15 -26.46
CA GLN A 46 3.41 21.79 -26.13
C GLN A 46 3.13 23.27 -25.83
N THR A 47 2.68 23.55 -24.61
CA THR A 47 2.66 24.92 -24.09
C THR A 47 4.11 25.36 -23.96
N ASN A 48 4.44 26.48 -24.61
CA ASN A 48 5.77 27.07 -24.55
C ASN A 48 6.17 27.26 -23.07
N PRO A 49 7.34 26.76 -22.59
CA PRO A 49 7.69 26.76 -21.17
C PRO A 49 7.64 28.14 -20.50
N GLU A 50 7.82 29.21 -21.29
CA GLU A 50 7.81 30.61 -20.86
C GLU A 50 6.41 31.11 -20.45
N SER A 51 5.32 30.46 -20.87
CA SER A 51 3.95 30.86 -20.50
C SER A 51 3.42 30.19 -19.24
N ILE A 52 4.17 29.23 -18.68
CA ILE A 52 3.75 28.46 -17.50
C ILE A 52 3.99 29.30 -16.24
N LYS A 53 2.91 29.74 -15.57
CA LYS A 53 3.00 30.45 -14.28
C LYS A 53 3.65 29.55 -13.22
N GLN A 54 4.80 29.95 -12.71
CA GLN A 54 5.54 29.24 -11.66
C GLN A 54 4.95 29.47 -10.26
N ILE A 55 4.95 28.41 -9.46
CA ILE A 55 4.71 28.47 -7.99
C ILE A 55 5.83 29.27 -7.34
N SER A 56 5.46 30.30 -6.55
CA SER A 56 6.42 31.18 -5.87
C SER A 56 6.87 30.61 -4.52
N PHE A 57 8.17 30.37 -4.39
CA PHE A 57 8.83 29.94 -3.15
C PHE A 57 9.55 31.07 -2.38
N ARG A 58 9.42 32.34 -2.80
CA ARG A 58 10.20 33.46 -2.25
C ARG A 58 10.02 33.68 -0.74
N ASN A 59 8.84 33.35 -0.21
CA ASN A 59 8.48 33.54 1.20
C ASN A 59 8.28 32.20 1.94
N VAL A 60 8.69 31.08 1.33
CA VAL A 60 8.58 29.75 1.95
C VAL A 60 9.89 29.45 2.65
N SER A 61 9.83 29.20 3.96
CA SER A 61 11.02 28.78 4.71
C SER A 61 11.59 27.48 4.12
N SER A 62 12.89 27.26 4.28
CA SER A 62 13.53 26.03 3.77
C SER A 62 12.84 24.76 4.28
N GLU A 63 12.42 24.82 5.53
CA GLU A 63 11.62 23.82 6.21
C GLU A 63 10.28 23.52 5.50
N GLU A 64 9.51 24.55 5.13
CA GLU A 64 8.20 24.39 4.48
C GLU A 64 8.26 24.06 2.98
N GLN A 65 9.44 24.05 2.36
CA GLN A 65 9.57 23.77 0.93
C GLN A 65 9.09 22.36 0.57
N VAL A 66 9.48 21.34 1.34
CA VAL A 66 9.11 19.94 1.03
C VAL A 66 7.62 19.69 1.26
N PRO A 67 7.01 20.08 2.40
CA PRO A 67 5.55 19.98 2.57
C PRO A 67 4.78 20.67 1.46
N ARG A 68 5.15 21.91 1.10
CA ARG A 68 4.48 22.63 0.02
C ARG A 68 4.61 21.92 -1.33
N ILE A 69 5.79 21.40 -1.66
CA ILE A 69 5.97 20.63 -2.90
C ILE A 69 5.07 19.37 -2.90
N LEU A 70 4.95 18.69 -1.76
CA LEU A 70 4.08 17.53 -1.65
C LEU A 70 2.61 17.93 -1.86
N ASP A 71 2.15 19.00 -1.24
CA ASP A 71 0.78 19.50 -1.41
C ASP A 71 0.45 19.81 -2.87
N GLU A 72 1.31 20.58 -3.54
CA GLU A 72 1.14 20.92 -4.95
C GLU A 72 1.14 19.65 -5.82
N PHE A 73 2.00 18.67 -5.53
CA PHE A 73 2.01 17.39 -6.24
C PHE A 73 0.70 16.60 -6.04
N MET A 74 0.15 16.59 -4.83
CA MET A 74 -1.12 15.90 -4.53
C MET A 74 -2.30 16.60 -5.19
N ASP A 75 -2.31 17.93 -5.20
CA ASP A 75 -3.33 18.73 -5.87
C ASP A 75 -3.27 18.58 -7.40
N ASP A 76 -2.06 18.56 -7.97
CA ASP A 76 -1.84 18.28 -9.38
C ASP A 76 -2.39 16.90 -9.73
N PHE A 77 -2.13 15.88 -8.91
CA PHE A 77 -2.63 14.53 -9.14
C PHE A 77 -4.16 14.46 -9.13
N GLU A 78 -4.80 15.09 -8.14
CA GLU A 78 -6.26 15.15 -8.05
C GLU A 78 -6.86 15.80 -9.30
N LYS A 79 -6.39 16.99 -9.67
CA LYS A 79 -6.96 17.80 -10.76
C LYS A 79 -6.61 17.30 -12.17
N GLU A 80 -5.36 16.91 -12.40
CA GLU A 80 -4.88 16.60 -13.75
C GLU A 80 -5.04 15.13 -14.12
N CYS A 81 -5.15 14.24 -13.12
CA CYS A 81 -5.29 12.81 -13.33
C CYS A 81 -6.64 12.27 -12.86
N LEU A 82 -7.02 12.49 -11.60
CA LEU A 82 -8.23 11.85 -11.03
C LEU A 82 -9.53 12.45 -11.57
N GLU A 83 -9.63 13.78 -11.70
CA GLU A 83 -10.80 14.46 -12.29
C GLU A 83 -11.04 14.08 -13.77
N LYS A 84 -10.00 13.61 -14.46
CA LYS A 84 -10.08 13.07 -15.84
C LYS A 84 -10.38 11.56 -15.87
N ASP A 85 -10.95 11.03 -14.80
CA ASP A 85 -11.39 9.64 -14.63
C ASP A 85 -10.27 8.58 -14.72
N ASN A 86 -9.01 8.98 -14.45
CA ASN A 86 -7.84 8.11 -14.56
C ASN A 86 -7.38 7.53 -13.20
N GLY A 87 -8.32 7.34 -12.26
CA GLY A 87 -8.10 6.80 -10.91
C GLY A 87 -7.89 5.29 -10.84
N ASN A 88 -7.02 4.73 -11.68
CA ASN A 88 -6.72 3.29 -11.65
C ASN A 88 -5.61 2.95 -10.63
N ALA A 89 -5.54 1.68 -10.22
CA ALA A 89 -4.59 1.20 -9.21
C ALA A 89 -3.11 1.48 -9.55
N LYS A 90 -2.73 1.43 -10.84
CA LYS A 90 -1.36 1.72 -11.29
C LYS A 90 -0.99 3.18 -11.04
N ASN A 91 -1.90 4.12 -11.34
CA ASN A 91 -1.66 5.54 -11.14
C ASN A 91 -1.62 5.89 -9.66
N TYR A 92 -2.54 5.36 -8.86
CA TYR A 92 -2.49 5.51 -7.40
C TYR A 92 -1.21 4.92 -6.79
N SER A 93 -0.73 3.78 -7.30
CA SER A 93 0.55 3.21 -6.88
C SER A 93 1.73 4.13 -7.23
N LEU A 94 1.83 4.62 -8.47
CA LEU A 94 2.93 5.51 -8.85
C LEU A 94 2.87 6.86 -8.12
N PHE A 95 1.67 7.39 -7.90
CA PHE A 95 1.43 8.58 -7.09
C PHE A 95 1.89 8.38 -5.65
N SER A 96 1.39 7.36 -4.96
CA SER A 96 1.73 7.06 -3.57
C SER A 96 3.23 6.85 -3.39
N VAL A 97 3.88 6.08 -4.25
CA VAL A 97 5.34 5.88 -4.23
C VAL A 97 6.09 7.20 -4.38
N THR A 98 5.61 8.10 -5.24
CA THR A 98 6.23 9.39 -5.46
C THR A 98 6.06 10.29 -4.23
N SER A 99 4.86 10.33 -3.65
CA SER A 99 4.58 11.02 -2.39
C SER A 99 5.51 10.53 -1.27
N TYR A 100 5.63 9.21 -1.10
CA TYR A 100 6.51 8.64 -0.09
C TYR A 100 7.99 8.98 -0.32
N LYS A 101 8.46 9.02 -1.57
CA LYS A 101 9.82 9.47 -1.90
C LYS A 101 10.06 10.93 -1.55
N ILE A 102 9.09 11.80 -1.79
CA ILE A 102 9.16 13.22 -1.41
C ILE A 102 9.26 13.32 0.11
N ILE A 103 8.40 12.62 0.83
CA ILE A 103 8.39 12.60 2.32
C ILE A 103 9.73 12.09 2.87
N ARG A 104 10.28 11.01 2.31
CA ARG A 104 11.57 10.43 2.73
C ARG A 104 12.79 11.33 2.49
N THR A 105 12.64 12.47 1.81
CA THR A 105 13.70 13.48 1.76
C THR A 105 13.84 14.26 3.07
N LEU A 106 12.83 14.20 3.94
CA LEU A 106 12.89 14.71 5.30
C LEU A 106 13.62 13.71 6.21
N ASP A 107 14.35 14.27 7.16
CA ASP A 107 15.00 13.51 8.22
C ASP A 107 13.93 12.89 9.14
N SER A 108 14.25 11.75 9.75
CA SER A 108 13.35 11.13 10.73
C SER A 108 13.08 12.10 11.88
N GLY A 109 11.81 12.16 12.29
CA GLY A 109 11.31 13.05 13.33
C GLY A 109 9.86 13.44 13.10
N LYS A 110 9.31 14.19 14.06
CA LYS A 110 7.89 14.56 14.11
C LYS A 110 7.34 15.12 12.80
N ARG A 111 8.11 15.98 12.11
CA ARG A 111 7.69 16.57 10.83
C ARG A 111 7.44 15.54 9.75
N ARG A 112 8.33 14.55 9.61
CA ARG A 112 8.17 13.47 8.64
C ARG A 112 6.94 12.62 8.97
N GLY A 113 6.75 12.27 10.24
CA GLY A 113 5.55 11.56 10.70
C GLY A 113 4.24 12.31 10.41
N LEU A 114 4.20 13.62 10.67
CA LEU A 114 3.04 14.47 10.36
C LEU A 114 2.78 14.53 8.85
N LEU A 115 3.82 14.60 8.02
CA LEU A 115 3.67 14.64 6.57
C LEU A 115 3.20 13.29 6.00
N SER A 116 3.65 12.18 6.59
CA SER A 116 3.15 10.83 6.28
C SER A 116 1.66 10.68 6.62
N ALA A 117 1.25 11.17 7.80
CA ALA A 117 -0.16 11.20 8.20
C ALA A 117 -1.02 12.08 7.27
N HIS A 118 -0.49 13.25 6.89
CA HIS A 118 -1.14 14.14 5.94
C HIS A 118 -1.32 13.50 4.56
N ALA A 119 -0.31 12.80 4.05
CA ALA A 119 -0.40 12.09 2.78
C ALA A 119 -1.46 10.97 2.81
N LEU A 120 -1.54 10.20 3.90
CA LEU A 120 -2.61 9.20 4.07
C LEU A 120 -4.00 9.84 4.15
N ASN A 121 -4.14 10.95 4.88
CA ASN A 121 -5.40 11.69 4.95
C ASN A 121 -5.83 12.24 3.57
N ARG A 122 -4.88 12.76 2.78
CA ARG A 122 -5.16 13.20 1.40
C ARG A 122 -5.56 12.03 0.50
N LEU A 123 -4.87 10.88 0.60
CA LEU A 123 -5.25 9.65 -0.10
C LEU A 123 -6.66 9.20 0.27
N ASN A 124 -7.00 9.19 1.56
CA ASN A 124 -8.34 8.83 2.03
C ASN A 124 -9.41 9.73 1.39
N LYS A 125 -9.22 11.06 1.42
CA LYS A 125 -10.13 12.01 0.75
C LYS A 125 -10.24 11.78 -0.75
N MET A 126 -9.13 11.46 -1.42
CA MET A 126 -9.13 11.15 -2.86
C MET A 126 -9.89 9.85 -3.14
N PHE A 127 -9.76 8.83 -2.30
CA PHE A 127 -10.50 7.57 -2.44
C PHE A 127 -12.01 7.74 -2.32
N VAL A 128 -12.49 8.61 -1.43
CA VAL A 128 -13.93 8.91 -1.32
C VAL A 128 -14.47 9.54 -2.61
N LYS A 129 -13.73 10.50 -3.18
CA LYS A 129 -14.15 11.22 -4.39
C LYS A 129 -13.93 10.44 -5.69
N HIS A 130 -12.81 9.72 -5.75
CA HIS A 130 -12.30 9.03 -6.93
C HIS A 130 -11.84 7.61 -6.55
N PRO A 131 -12.77 6.68 -6.29
CA PRO A 131 -12.44 5.32 -5.88
C PRO A 131 -11.48 4.62 -6.85
N VAL A 132 -10.63 3.74 -6.31
CA VAL A 132 -9.61 3.03 -7.09
C VAL A 132 -10.27 2.05 -8.05
N LYS A 133 -9.98 2.20 -9.34
CA LYS A 133 -10.41 1.25 -10.37
C LYS A 133 -9.39 0.11 -10.52
N TYR A 134 -9.80 -1.10 -10.12
CA TYR A 134 -9.03 -2.33 -10.29
C TYR A 134 -9.41 -3.01 -11.63
N SER A 135 -8.66 -2.75 -12.70
CA SER A 135 -8.92 -3.39 -14.01
C SER A 135 -8.23 -4.76 -14.15
N LYS A 136 -8.76 -5.63 -15.02
CA LYS A 136 -8.22 -6.98 -15.31
C LYS A 136 -6.80 -7.01 -15.88
N GLN A 137 -6.27 -5.90 -16.38
CA GLN A 137 -4.89 -5.77 -16.89
C GLN A 137 -3.96 -5.02 -15.93
N ALA A 138 -4.49 -4.17 -15.03
CA ALA A 138 -3.71 -3.40 -14.07
C ALA A 138 -3.15 -4.23 -12.89
N ILE A 139 -3.43 -5.53 -12.85
CA ILE A 139 -3.17 -6.43 -11.72
C ILE A 139 -1.71 -6.81 -11.53
N ARG A 140 -0.81 -6.54 -12.49
CA ARG A 140 0.63 -6.83 -12.30
C ARG A 140 1.39 -5.80 -11.44
N ASP A 141 0.76 -4.75 -10.94
CA ASP A 141 1.41 -3.72 -10.09
C ASP A 141 0.57 -3.04 -8.96
N PRO A 142 -0.60 -3.54 -8.49
CA PRO A 142 -1.42 -2.82 -7.49
C PRO A 142 -0.94 -2.99 -6.03
N LEU A 143 -0.11 -4.01 -5.72
CA LEU A 143 0.47 -4.15 -4.38
C LEU A 143 1.34 -2.95 -4.00
N GLY A 144 1.85 -2.18 -4.97
CA GLY A 144 2.60 -0.97 -4.68
C GLY A 144 1.81 0.07 -3.88
N LEU A 145 0.48 0.11 -4.05
CA LEU A 145 -0.37 1.00 -3.25
C LEU A 145 -0.47 0.51 -1.80
N ALA A 146 -0.76 -0.79 -1.60
CA ALA A 146 -0.80 -1.40 -0.27
C ALA A 146 0.55 -1.30 0.45
N PHE A 147 1.64 -1.50 -0.29
CA PHE A 147 3.01 -1.35 0.19
C PHE A 147 3.27 0.06 0.71
N VAL A 148 2.98 1.08 -0.08
CA VAL A 148 3.23 2.46 0.35
C VAL A 148 2.32 2.88 1.51
N ILE A 149 1.07 2.46 1.53
CA ILE A 149 0.18 2.73 2.66
C ILE A 149 0.73 2.09 3.94
N THR A 150 1.23 0.85 3.85
CA THR A 150 1.91 0.15 4.94
C THR A 150 3.15 0.93 5.40
N GLU A 151 3.99 1.37 4.46
CA GLU A 151 5.18 2.18 4.76
C GLU A 151 4.85 3.52 5.42
N LEU A 152 3.81 4.21 4.96
CA LEU A 152 3.37 5.47 5.56
C LEU A 152 2.86 5.25 6.99
N ALA A 153 2.10 4.17 7.23
CA ALA A 153 1.67 3.80 8.57
C ALA A 153 2.86 3.53 9.51
N ILE A 154 3.83 2.71 9.07
CA ILE A 154 5.06 2.44 9.84
C ILE A 154 5.83 3.73 10.11
N ASP A 155 5.92 4.62 9.12
CA ASP A 155 6.61 5.89 9.26
C ASP A 155 5.90 6.82 10.27
N ILE A 156 4.57 6.82 10.29
CA ILE A 156 3.78 7.53 11.31
C ILE A 156 4.09 6.98 12.69
N GLU A 157 3.99 5.67 12.89
CA GLU A 157 4.21 5.05 14.18
C GLU A 157 5.62 5.34 14.71
N LYS A 158 6.63 5.17 13.85
CA LYS A 158 8.02 5.39 14.21
C LYS A 158 8.31 6.85 14.58
N ASN A 159 7.79 7.81 13.83
CA ASN A 159 8.15 9.21 14.00
C ASN A 159 7.24 9.98 14.97
N LEU A 160 6.02 9.48 15.21
CA LEU A 160 5.05 10.08 16.14
C LEU A 160 4.87 9.28 17.43
N SER A 161 5.42 8.05 17.50
CA SER A 161 5.33 7.16 18.67
C SER A 161 3.89 6.84 19.09
N ILE A 162 3.01 6.70 18.10
CA ILE A 162 1.59 6.33 18.28
C ILE A 162 1.26 5.18 17.32
N PRO A 163 0.55 4.13 17.74
CA PRO A 163 0.05 3.13 16.81
C PRO A 163 -0.83 3.77 15.74
N TYR A 164 -0.72 3.30 14.50
CA TYR A 164 -1.54 3.80 13.41
C TYR A 164 -2.77 2.91 13.20
N GLU A 165 -3.93 3.53 13.20
CA GLU A 165 -5.20 2.89 12.89
C GLU A 165 -5.66 3.32 11.50
N PHE A 166 -5.96 2.33 10.64
CA PHE A 166 -6.42 2.62 9.29
C PHE A 166 -7.87 3.09 9.31
N ASP A 167 -8.12 4.18 8.59
CA ASP A 167 -9.48 4.57 8.24
C ASP A 167 -10.17 3.45 7.44
N GLN A 168 -11.46 3.25 7.74
CA GLN A 168 -12.33 2.31 7.05
C GLN A 168 -12.26 2.42 5.53
N THR A 169 -12.20 3.65 4.99
CA THR A 169 -12.08 3.89 3.55
C THR A 169 -10.79 3.32 2.95
N ILE A 170 -9.66 3.39 3.66
CA ILE A 170 -8.40 2.79 3.19
C ILE A 170 -8.56 1.28 3.10
N LEU A 171 -9.14 0.67 4.14
CA LEU A 171 -9.42 -0.77 4.19
C LEU A 171 -10.35 -1.19 3.04
N ASP A 172 -11.44 -0.46 2.82
CA ASP A 172 -12.39 -0.69 1.73
C ASP A 172 -11.75 -0.59 0.35
N GLN A 173 -10.87 0.38 0.14
CA GLN A 173 -10.16 0.51 -1.13
C GLN A 173 -9.17 -0.63 -1.35
N MET A 174 -8.50 -1.13 -0.32
CA MET A 174 -7.54 -2.24 -0.48
C MET A 174 -8.22 -3.60 -0.60
N MET A 175 -9.44 -3.73 -0.09
CA MET A 175 -10.17 -5.00 0.00
C MET A 175 -10.23 -5.79 -1.31
N PRO A 176 -10.64 -5.23 -2.48
CA PRO A 176 -10.73 -6.02 -3.71
C PRO A 176 -9.41 -6.66 -4.13
N LEU A 177 -8.29 -5.97 -3.87
CA LEU A 177 -6.96 -6.48 -4.15
C LEU A 177 -6.61 -7.64 -3.23
N LEU A 178 -6.80 -7.46 -1.93
CA LEU A 178 -6.40 -8.43 -0.92
C LEU A 178 -7.27 -9.69 -0.93
N GLN A 179 -8.58 -9.53 -1.17
CA GLN A 179 -9.50 -10.64 -1.40
C GLN A 179 -9.03 -11.53 -2.56
N ARG A 180 -8.55 -10.91 -3.65
CA ARG A 180 -8.02 -11.66 -4.79
C ARG A 180 -6.77 -12.43 -4.41
N TYR A 181 -5.83 -11.81 -3.71
CA TYR A 181 -4.60 -12.47 -3.25
C TYR A 181 -4.94 -13.68 -2.36
N TYR A 182 -5.85 -13.48 -1.41
CA TYR A 182 -6.30 -14.55 -0.52
C TYR A 182 -6.96 -15.72 -1.26
N VAL A 183 -7.81 -15.44 -2.25
CA VAL A 183 -8.42 -16.50 -3.06
C VAL A 183 -7.36 -17.22 -3.90
N GLN A 184 -6.42 -16.49 -4.48
CA GLN A 184 -5.43 -16.99 -5.42
C GLN A 184 -4.31 -17.81 -4.76
N TYR A 185 -3.83 -17.41 -3.58
CA TYR A 185 -2.66 -18.00 -2.94
C TYR A 185 -3.04 -18.70 -1.63
N ASP A 186 -2.39 -19.82 -1.30
CA ASP A 186 -2.66 -20.54 -0.04
C ASP A 186 -1.80 -20.04 1.12
N ASP A 187 -0.68 -19.37 0.81
CA ASP A 187 0.17 -18.66 1.76
C ASP A 187 0.20 -17.17 1.38
N THR A 188 -0.92 -16.50 1.66
CA THR A 188 -1.17 -15.13 1.18
C THR A 188 -0.20 -14.12 1.79
N VAL A 189 0.02 -14.21 3.11
CA VAL A 189 0.86 -13.27 3.86
C VAL A 189 2.29 -13.35 3.34
N ARG A 190 2.87 -14.56 3.27
CA ARG A 190 4.24 -14.73 2.76
C ARG A 190 4.36 -14.23 1.33
N THR A 191 3.41 -14.58 0.46
CA THR A 191 3.41 -14.13 -0.94
C THR A 191 3.44 -12.61 -1.04
N ILE A 192 2.60 -11.90 -0.27
CA ILE A 192 2.59 -10.43 -0.26
C ILE A 192 3.91 -9.86 0.24
N LEU A 193 4.49 -10.42 1.32
CA LEU A 193 5.76 -9.95 1.89
C LEU A 193 6.96 -10.21 0.97
N GLU A 194 6.98 -11.34 0.26
CA GLU A 194 7.97 -11.65 -0.77
C GLU A 194 7.85 -10.68 -1.96
N GLU A 195 6.62 -10.39 -2.40
CA GLU A 195 6.37 -9.38 -3.43
C GLU A 195 6.82 -7.99 -2.98
N PHE A 196 6.58 -7.61 -1.72
CA PHE A 196 7.07 -6.35 -1.13
C PHE A 196 8.60 -6.28 -1.16
N SER A 197 9.27 -7.35 -0.75
CA SER A 197 10.73 -7.46 -0.72
C SER A 197 11.34 -7.38 -2.14
N SER A 198 10.59 -7.86 -3.13
CA SER A 198 10.98 -7.89 -4.54
C SER A 198 10.30 -6.80 -5.37
N MET A 199 10.09 -5.60 -4.81
CA MET A 199 9.63 -4.42 -5.57
C MET A 199 10.80 -3.53 -6.08
N PRO A 200 11.68 -3.97 -7.01
CA PRO A 200 12.79 -3.16 -7.51
C PRO A 200 12.29 -1.94 -8.29
N LYS A 201 11.05 -1.98 -8.83
CA LYS A 201 10.44 -0.89 -9.61
C LYS A 201 10.41 0.42 -8.84
N PHE A 202 10.21 0.36 -7.54
CA PHE A 202 10.11 1.55 -6.72
C PHE A 202 11.46 2.05 -6.22
N LYS A 203 12.53 1.25 -6.28
CA LYS A 203 13.87 1.60 -5.75
C LYS A 203 13.79 2.22 -4.35
N LEU A 204 12.88 1.72 -3.53
CA LEU A 204 12.77 2.10 -2.13
C LEU A 204 13.62 1.09 -1.35
N VAL A 205 14.62 1.57 -0.63
CA VAL A 205 15.40 0.72 0.28
C VAL A 205 14.60 0.62 1.57
N ILE A 206 13.92 -0.51 1.74
CA ILE A 206 13.04 -0.85 2.86
C ILE A 206 13.37 -2.27 3.28
N GLU A 207 13.50 -2.47 4.57
CA GLU A 207 13.64 -3.79 5.18
C GLU A 207 12.24 -4.24 5.64
N ILE A 208 11.78 -5.36 5.11
CA ILE A 208 10.50 -5.96 5.49
C ILE A 208 10.68 -6.68 6.83
N GLY A 209 9.81 -6.38 7.80
CA GLY A 209 9.86 -7.00 9.12
C GLY A 209 8.48 -7.26 9.70
N GLU A 210 8.44 -7.58 11.00
CA GLU A 210 7.21 -7.98 11.71
C GLU A 210 6.08 -6.96 11.61
N LYS A 211 6.41 -5.66 11.61
CA LYS A 211 5.39 -4.62 11.48
C LYS A 211 4.69 -4.64 10.12
N HIS A 212 5.40 -5.00 9.05
CA HIS A 212 4.79 -5.20 7.74
C HIS A 212 3.81 -6.37 7.77
N LYS A 213 4.21 -7.49 8.40
CA LYS A 213 3.35 -8.66 8.60
C LYS A 213 2.07 -8.26 9.32
N GLU A 214 2.18 -7.61 10.50
CA GLU A 214 1.04 -7.16 11.31
C GLU A 214 0.04 -6.31 10.50
N LEU A 215 0.53 -5.32 9.73
CA LEU A 215 -0.34 -4.43 8.96
C LEU A 215 -0.99 -5.13 7.77
N ILE A 216 -0.28 -6.05 7.10
CA ILE A 216 -0.85 -6.88 6.03
C ILE A 216 -1.91 -7.84 6.57
N GLU A 217 -1.70 -8.41 7.75
CA GLU A 217 -2.70 -9.28 8.39
C GLU A 217 -3.98 -8.50 8.72
N LYS A 218 -3.89 -7.27 9.25
CA LYS A 218 -5.07 -6.41 9.46
C LYS A 218 -5.85 -6.16 8.17
N PHE A 219 -5.11 -5.88 7.11
CA PHE A 219 -5.65 -5.69 5.77
C PHE A 219 -6.37 -6.96 5.26
N LEU A 220 -5.77 -8.13 5.44
CA LEU A 220 -6.32 -9.41 5.04
C LEU A 220 -7.53 -9.81 5.88
N ASP A 221 -7.46 -9.74 7.20
CA ASP A 221 -8.57 -10.05 8.12
C ASP A 221 -9.84 -9.26 7.74
N TYR A 222 -9.68 -7.94 7.60
CA TYR A 222 -10.74 -7.04 7.13
C TYR A 222 -11.36 -7.49 5.80
N SER A 223 -10.49 -7.89 4.86
CA SER A 223 -10.86 -8.24 3.49
C SER A 223 -11.53 -9.60 3.40
N ILE A 224 -11.02 -10.58 4.15
CA ILE A 224 -11.52 -11.95 4.19
C ILE A 224 -12.91 -11.97 4.80
N ALA A 225 -13.14 -11.29 5.92
CA ALA A 225 -14.45 -11.22 6.58
C ALA A 225 -15.59 -10.77 5.63
N ARG A 226 -15.25 -10.00 4.59
CA ARG A 226 -16.19 -9.48 3.58
C ARG A 226 -16.34 -10.35 2.33
N LEU A 227 -15.62 -11.46 2.23
CA LEU A 227 -15.86 -12.46 1.19
C LEU A 227 -17.18 -13.20 1.45
N PRO A 228 -17.87 -13.67 0.39
CA PRO A 228 -19.00 -14.57 0.54
C PRO A 228 -18.64 -15.79 1.39
N LEU A 229 -19.51 -16.15 2.33
CA LEU A 229 -19.28 -17.25 3.28
C LEU A 229 -18.89 -18.55 2.56
N GLU A 230 -19.57 -18.90 1.47
CA GLU A 230 -19.26 -20.07 0.66
C GLU A 230 -17.82 -20.06 0.13
N THR A 231 -17.32 -18.90 -0.28
CA THR A 231 -15.94 -18.75 -0.78
C THR A 231 -14.94 -18.97 0.36
N ARG A 232 -15.23 -18.40 1.55
CA ARG A 232 -14.40 -18.59 2.75
C ARG A 232 -14.36 -20.05 3.18
N ILE A 233 -15.52 -20.71 3.26
CA ILE A 233 -15.64 -22.14 3.58
C ILE A 233 -14.84 -22.98 2.60
N LYS A 234 -15.02 -22.76 1.29
CA LYS A 234 -14.30 -23.50 0.25
C LYS A 234 -12.79 -23.32 0.37
N LYS A 235 -12.32 -22.09 0.59
CA LYS A 235 -10.89 -21.80 0.72
C LYS A 235 -10.32 -22.45 1.98
N ALA A 236 -10.99 -22.30 3.12
CA ALA A 236 -10.55 -22.89 4.37
C ALA A 236 -10.50 -24.43 4.32
N LYS A 237 -11.51 -25.06 3.72
CA LYS A 237 -11.50 -26.52 3.48
C LYS A 237 -10.29 -26.93 2.66
N SER A 238 -10.03 -26.23 1.55
CA SER A 238 -8.88 -26.51 0.69
C SER A 238 -7.54 -26.33 1.42
N ILE A 239 -7.42 -25.32 2.29
CA ILE A 239 -6.21 -25.09 3.10
C ILE A 239 -6.03 -26.24 4.10
N LEU A 240 -7.08 -26.66 4.80
CA LEU A 240 -7.02 -27.79 5.74
C LEU A 240 -6.66 -29.10 5.03
N GLU A 241 -7.22 -29.39 3.86
CA GLU A 241 -6.83 -30.54 3.03
C GLU A 241 -5.35 -30.52 2.67
N LYS A 242 -4.80 -29.32 2.36
CA LYS A 242 -3.37 -29.15 2.09
C LYS A 242 -2.51 -29.34 3.33
N ILE A 243 -2.90 -28.83 4.49
CA ILE A 243 -2.18 -29.03 5.77
C ILE A 243 -2.05 -30.53 6.08
N ILE A 244 -3.12 -31.30 5.86
CA ILE A 244 -3.15 -32.75 6.06
C ILE A 244 -2.18 -33.46 5.11
N ALA A 245 -2.19 -33.08 3.83
CA ALA A 245 -1.40 -33.73 2.78
C ALA A 245 0.08 -33.29 2.72
N GLU A 246 0.42 -32.11 3.24
CA GLU A 246 1.74 -31.48 3.05
C GLU A 246 2.81 -32.04 3.99
N GLU A 247 3.67 -32.94 3.50
CA GLU A 247 4.69 -33.65 4.29
C GLU A 247 5.70 -32.75 5.02
N VAL A 248 5.94 -31.52 4.53
CA VAL A 248 6.91 -30.59 5.11
C VAL A 248 6.23 -29.68 6.13
N ASP A 249 6.51 -29.87 7.43
CA ASP A 249 5.88 -29.13 8.53
C ASP A 249 6.03 -27.60 8.40
N SER A 250 7.15 -27.09 7.87
CA SER A 250 7.32 -25.64 7.65
C SER A 250 6.41 -25.08 6.57
N VAL A 251 6.05 -25.88 5.56
CA VAL A 251 5.11 -25.48 4.51
C VAL A 251 3.67 -25.56 5.05
N ALA A 252 3.35 -26.63 5.77
CA ALA A 252 2.07 -26.78 6.46
C ALA A 252 1.83 -25.66 7.49
N LEU A 253 2.88 -25.21 8.19
CA LEU A 253 2.82 -24.06 9.09
C LEU A 253 2.38 -22.78 8.35
N GLY A 254 2.93 -22.50 7.16
CA GLY A 254 2.53 -21.34 6.35
C GLY A 254 1.05 -21.37 5.94
N TYR A 255 0.55 -22.55 5.54
CA TYR A 255 -0.89 -22.73 5.27
C TYR A 255 -1.76 -22.47 6.51
N TYR A 256 -1.30 -22.94 7.66
CA TYR A 256 -2.00 -22.77 8.92
C TYR A 256 -1.96 -21.31 9.43
N GLU A 257 -0.85 -20.59 9.27
CA GLU A 257 -0.79 -19.14 9.55
C GLU A 257 -1.81 -18.37 8.71
N ASN A 258 -1.96 -18.71 7.42
CA ASN A 258 -2.98 -18.10 6.57
C ASN A 258 -4.42 -18.48 7.00
N LEU A 259 -4.63 -19.71 7.51
CA LEU A 259 -5.92 -20.13 8.06
C LEU A 259 -6.28 -19.38 9.35
N LYS A 260 -5.28 -19.06 10.20
CA LYS A 260 -5.50 -18.30 11.45
C LYS A 260 -6.12 -16.93 11.24
N LEU A 261 -5.89 -16.32 10.07
CA LEU A 261 -6.51 -15.03 9.70
C LEU A 261 -8.05 -15.08 9.74
N THR A 262 -8.65 -16.28 9.73
CA THR A 262 -10.10 -16.43 9.76
C THR A 262 -10.64 -16.94 11.10
N PHE A 263 -9.79 -17.05 12.14
CA PHE A 263 -10.22 -17.56 13.45
C PHE A 263 -11.05 -16.55 14.23
N SER A 264 -10.89 -15.25 13.95
CA SER A 264 -11.73 -14.16 14.46
C SER A 264 -13.12 -14.14 13.84
N ASP A 265 -13.33 -14.84 12.72
CA ASP A 265 -14.57 -14.78 11.94
C ASP A 265 -15.68 -15.67 12.53
N GLU A 266 -16.53 -15.07 13.35
CA GLU A 266 -17.63 -15.74 14.05
C GLU A 266 -18.58 -16.50 13.11
N THR A 267 -18.72 -16.04 11.87
CA THR A 267 -19.59 -16.70 10.88
C THR A 267 -18.95 -17.93 10.25
N LEU A 268 -17.61 -17.95 10.14
CA LEU A 268 -16.87 -19.06 9.55
C LEU A 268 -16.48 -20.14 10.57
N ARG A 269 -16.21 -19.75 11.82
CA ARG A 269 -15.74 -20.67 12.89
C ARG A 269 -16.54 -21.97 13.03
N PRO A 270 -17.89 -21.97 13.07
CA PRO A 270 -18.65 -23.21 13.20
C PRO A 270 -18.43 -24.17 12.03
N HIS A 271 -18.24 -23.63 10.82
CA HIS A 271 -17.94 -24.41 9.63
C HIS A 271 -16.54 -24.99 9.68
N LEU A 272 -15.54 -24.22 10.12
CA LEU A 272 -14.17 -24.70 10.33
C LEU A 272 -14.10 -25.85 11.31
N SER A 273 -14.74 -25.69 12.47
CA SER A 273 -14.82 -26.71 13.52
C SER A 273 -15.45 -27.99 12.99
N LYS A 274 -16.55 -27.88 12.22
CA LYS A 274 -17.20 -29.03 11.59
C LYS A 274 -16.29 -29.72 10.57
N ILE A 275 -15.68 -28.96 9.65
CA ILE A 275 -14.79 -29.49 8.62
C ILE A 275 -13.62 -30.25 9.25
N ALA A 276 -12.97 -29.67 10.26
CA ALA A 276 -11.82 -30.29 10.93
C ALA A 276 -12.20 -31.60 11.66
N LYS A 277 -13.39 -31.69 12.26
CA LYS A 277 -13.90 -32.91 12.90
C LYS A 277 -14.19 -34.05 11.92
N GLU A 278 -14.58 -33.71 10.69
CA GLU A 278 -14.90 -34.68 9.64
C GLU A 278 -13.65 -35.15 8.87
N MET A 279 -12.52 -34.46 9.03
CA MET A 279 -11.28 -34.82 8.34
C MET A 279 -10.59 -36.03 8.99
N PRO A 280 -10.06 -36.97 8.19
CA PRO A 280 -9.39 -38.14 8.71
C PRO A 280 -8.08 -37.75 9.41
N LYS A 281 -7.84 -38.32 10.59
CA LYS A 281 -6.52 -38.22 11.23
C LYS A 281 -5.47 -38.90 10.36
N THR A 282 -4.27 -38.33 10.37
CA THR A 282 -3.12 -38.86 9.63
C THR A 282 -2.11 -39.48 10.58
N ASN A 283 -1.06 -40.10 10.04
CA ASN A 283 0.11 -40.51 10.84
C ASN A 283 0.98 -39.31 11.27
N ARG A 284 0.62 -38.08 10.88
CA ARG A 284 1.42 -36.88 11.12
C ARG A 284 0.88 -36.12 12.33
N ARG A 285 1.69 -36.11 13.40
CA ARG A 285 1.36 -35.43 14.66
C ARG A 285 1.05 -33.94 14.45
N PHE A 286 1.87 -33.24 13.65
CA PHE A 286 1.72 -31.80 13.39
C PHE A 286 0.35 -31.47 12.79
N ALA A 287 -0.03 -32.14 11.69
CA ALA A 287 -1.34 -31.96 11.05
C ALA A 287 -2.51 -32.29 11.99
N ASN A 288 -2.40 -33.37 12.78
CA ASN A 288 -3.43 -33.75 13.75
C ASN A 288 -3.59 -32.70 14.87
N THR A 289 -2.49 -32.10 15.35
CA THR A 289 -2.56 -31.02 16.35
C THR A 289 -3.28 -29.79 15.80
N ILE A 290 -3.03 -29.42 14.54
CA ILE A 290 -3.76 -28.34 13.88
C ILE A 290 -5.25 -28.66 13.77
N LEU A 291 -5.61 -29.89 13.37
CA LEU A 291 -7.01 -30.30 13.31
C LEU A 291 -7.71 -30.25 14.68
N GLU A 292 -7.02 -30.65 15.75
CA GLU A 292 -7.55 -30.59 17.12
C GLU A 292 -7.80 -29.15 17.56
N GLU A 293 -6.89 -28.22 17.25
CA GLU A 293 -7.09 -26.80 17.54
C GLU A 293 -8.26 -26.21 16.74
N VAL A 294 -8.31 -26.45 15.43
CA VAL A 294 -9.40 -25.95 14.57
C VAL A 294 -10.75 -26.54 14.98
N SER A 295 -10.78 -27.79 15.44
CA SER A 295 -11.97 -28.45 15.95
C SER A 295 -12.49 -27.85 17.27
N ALA A 296 -11.65 -27.13 18.01
CA ALA A 296 -11.96 -26.49 19.29
C ALA A 296 -12.40 -25.02 19.15
N LEU A 297 -12.34 -24.44 17.94
CA LEU A 297 -12.90 -23.12 17.63
C LEU A 297 -14.43 -23.09 17.78
#